data_AF-A0A022QR05-F1
#
_entry.id   AF-A0A022QR05-F1
#
_cell.length_a   1.000
_cell.length_b   1.000
_cell.length_c   1.000
_cell.angle_alpha   90.00
_cell.angle_beta   90.00
_cell.angle_gamma   90.00
#
_symmetry.space_group_name_H-M   'P 1'
#
loop_
_entity.id
_entity.type
_entity.pdbx_description
1 polymer ?
#
loop_
_entity_poly.entity_id
_entity_poly.type
_entity_poly.pdbx_seq_one_letter_code
_entity_poly.pdbx_strand_id
1 'polypeptide(L)' 'MNWMSSFVEVVNWEEESQPRLKDFVVFPVFVLFFPTLRFFLDRFLYE' A
#
# COMPACT_ATOMS: atom_id res chain seq x y z
N MET A 1 7.21 18.66 27.98
CA MET A 1 6.56 17.53 27.27
C MET A 1 6.86 17.68 25.78
N ASN A 2 8.02 17.22 25.31
CA ASN A 2 8.52 17.49 23.94
C ASN A 2 8.75 16.20 23.13
N TRP A 3 7.82 15.24 23.25
CA TRP A 3 7.97 13.88 22.69
C TRP A 3 7.17 13.67 21.39
N MET A 4 6.41 14.68 20.92
CA MET A 4 5.60 14.59 19.69
C MET A 4 6.27 15.22 18.46
N SER A 5 7.35 15.99 18.62
CA SER A 5 8.01 16.68 17.51
C SER A 5 8.89 15.79 16.63
N SER A 6 9.21 14.57 17.06
CA SER A 6 10.01 13.62 16.27
C SER A 6 9.20 12.74 15.31
N PHE A 7 7.86 12.70 15.41
CA PHE A 7 7.04 11.81 14.57
C PHE A 7 6.59 12.46 13.26
N VAL A 8 6.71 13.78 13.14
CA VAL A 8 6.54 14.49 11.88
C VAL A 8 7.93 14.82 11.38
N GLU A 9 8.70 13.81 10.98
CA GLU A 9 9.70 14.07 9.95
C GLU A 9 8.92 14.70 8.79
N VAL A 10 9.24 15.96 8.49
CA VAL A 10 8.71 16.64 7.32
C VAL A 10 9.25 15.87 6.13
N VAL A 11 8.48 14.89 5.67
CA VAL A 11 8.75 14.18 4.42
C VAL A 11 8.87 15.27 3.37
N ASN A 12 10.07 15.44 2.82
CA ASN A 12 10.34 16.46 1.83
C ASN A 12 9.73 16.01 0.51
N TRP A 13 8.41 16.17 0.39
CA TRP A 13 7.63 15.79 -0.79
C TRP A 13 8.12 16.50 -2.07
N GLU A 14 8.87 17.60 -1.95
CA GLU A 14 9.49 18.30 -3.08
C GLU A 14 10.71 17.55 -3.65
N GLU A 15 11.38 16.71 -2.85
CA GLU A 15 12.51 15.87 -3.29
C GLU A 15 12.08 14.46 -3.73
N GLU A 16 10.82 14.07 -3.54
CA GLU A 16 10.35 12.77 -4.02
C GLU A 16 10.30 12.70 -5.54
N SER A 17 10.87 11.63 -6.10
CA SER A 17 10.82 11.38 -7.53
C SER A 17 9.41 11.00 -7.97
N GLN A 18 8.97 11.51 -9.12
CA GLN A 18 7.73 11.07 -9.76
C GLN A 18 7.72 9.54 -9.96
N PRO A 19 6.59 8.87 -9.69
CA PRO A 19 6.49 7.43 -9.83
C PRO A 19 6.78 7.02 -11.27
N ARG A 20 7.66 6.05 -11.44
CA ARG A 20 8.04 5.46 -12.72
C ARG A 20 7.17 4.25 -13.00
N LEU A 21 7.02 3.89 -14.28
CA LEU A 21 6.36 2.65 -14.70
C LEU A 21 6.84 1.40 -13.94
N LYS A 22 8.13 1.34 -13.60
CA LYS A 22 8.72 0.24 -12.83
C LYS A 22 8.16 0.14 -11.41
N ASP A 23 7.66 1.23 -10.83
CA ASP A 23 7.10 1.22 -9.48
C ASP A 23 5.71 0.54 -9.46
N PHE A 24 5.08 0.38 -10.64
CA PHE A 24 3.79 -0.28 -10.82
C PHE A 24 3.89 -1.79 -11.12
N VAL A 25 5.10 -2.38 -11.12
CA VAL A 25 5.26 -3.83 -11.42
C VAL A 25 4.54 -4.76 -10.45
N VAL A 26 4.19 -4.27 -9.25
CA VAL A 26 3.42 -5.03 -8.25
C VAL A 26 1.90 -5.01 -8.51
N PHE A 27 1.41 -4.11 -9.38
CA PHE A 27 -0.02 -3.95 -9.64
C PHE A 27 -0.69 -5.22 -10.16
N PRO A 28 -0.11 -5.97 -11.12
CA PRO A 28 -0.69 -7.23 -11.57
C PRO A 28 -0.88 -8.24 -10.43
N VAL A 29 0.04 -8.26 -9.46
CA VAL A 29 -0.08 -9.12 -8.28
C VAL A 29 -1.28 -8.69 -7.44
N PHE A 30 -1.45 -7.40 -7.16
CA PHE A 30 -2.60 -6.91 -6.42
C PHE A 30 -3.94 -7.13 -7.13
N VAL A 31 -3.97 -6.94 -8.45
CA VAL A 31 -5.17 -7.18 -9.28
C VAL A 31 -5.62 -8.63 -9.20
N LEU A 32 -4.71 -9.58 -9.04
CA LEU A 32 -5.05 -11.00 -8.89
C LEU A 32 -5.27 -11.39 -7.42
N PHE A 33 -4.44 -10.88 -6.51
CA PHE A 33 -4.45 -11.25 -5.10
C PHE A 33 -5.74 -10.83 -4.39
N PHE A 34 -6.18 -9.59 -4.58
CA PHE A 34 -7.39 -9.08 -3.93
C PHE A 34 -8.67 -9.86 -4.28
N PRO A 35 -9.01 -10.09 -5.56
CA PRO A 35 -10.20 -10.88 -5.89
C PRO A 35 -10.04 -12.35 -5.48
N THR A 36 -8.83 -12.91 -5.53
CA THR A 36 -8.59 -14.28 -5.08
C THR A 36 -8.83 -14.44 -3.58
N LEU A 37 -8.28 -13.54 -2.76
CA LEU A 37 -8.55 -13.52 -1.33
C LEU A 37 -10.03 -13.29 -1.06
N ARG A 38 -10.67 -12.33 -1.73
CA ARG A 38 -12.09 -12.06 -1.54
C ARG A 38 -12.93 -13.30 -1.80
N PHE A 39 -12.70 -13.98 -2.93
CA PHE A 39 -13.38 -15.21 -3.28
C PHE A 39 -13.16 -16.31 -2.24
N PHE A 40 -11.92 -16.48 -1.77
CA PHE A 40 -11.60 -17.47 -0.75
C PHE A 40 -12.32 -17.17 0.56
N LEU A 41 -12.25 -15.93 1.05
CA LEU A 41 -12.92 -15.53 2.29
C LEU A 41 -14.44 -15.70 2.16
N ASP A 42 -15.03 -15.27 1.04
CA ASP A 42 -16.46 -15.45 0.74
C ASP A 42 -16.89 -16.92 0.75
N ARG A 43 -16.04 -17.82 0.22
CA ARG A 43 -16.33 -19.25 0.16
C ARG A 43 -16.12 -19.99 1.48
N PHE A 44 -15.13 -19.61 2.29
CA PHE A 44 -14.70 -20.41 3.44
C PHE A 44 -15.01 -19.81 4.81
N LEU A 45 -15.26 -18.50 4.91
CA LEU A 45 -15.56 -17.84 6.19
C LEU A 45 -17.03 -17.41 6.32
N TYR A 46 -17.73 -17.23 5.21
CA TYR A 46 -19.10 -16.71 5.17
C TYR A 46 -20.13 -17.75 4.68
N GLU A 47 -19.70 -18.99 4.44
CA GLU A 47 -20.52 -20.18 4.16
C GLU A 47 -20.36 -21.18 5.32
#